data_AF-A0A7G6Z5X2-F1
#
_entry.id   AF-A0A7G6Z5X2-F1
#
_cell.length_a   1.000
_cell.length_b   1.000
_cell.length_c   1.000
_cell.angle_alpha   90.00
_cell.angle_beta   90.00
_cell.angle_gamma   90.00
#
_symmetry.space_group_name_H-M   'P 1'
#
loop_
_entity.id
_entity.type
_entity.pdbx_description
1 polymer ?
#
loop_
_entity_poly.entity_id
_entity_poly.type
_entity_poly.pdbx_seq_one_letter_code
_entity_poly.pdbx_strand_id
1 'polypeptide(L)'
;MRTSEQERFWAHVVKGPAQEDCWIWTGAIADDGYGRFWIKDGDGQKVVRPQRFAYQLATGLQLPEYVLLMHSCDVPICVHAV
;
A
#
# COMPACT_ATOMS: atom_id res chain seq x y z
N MET A 1 -10.19 -21.28 -3.25
CA MET A 1 -8.96 -20.61 -3.73
C MET A 1 -8.65 -19.50 -2.73
N ARG A 2 -7.48 -19.46 -2.10
CA ARG A 2 -7.12 -18.33 -1.22
C ARG A 2 -6.76 -17.15 -2.13
N THR A 3 -7.46 -16.03 -1.99
CA THR A 3 -7.17 -14.77 -2.69
C THR A 3 -5.71 -14.37 -2.44
N SER A 4 -5.00 -13.98 -3.50
CA SER A 4 -3.62 -13.51 -3.41
C SER A 4 -3.54 -12.20 -2.63
N GLU A 5 -2.34 -11.84 -2.17
CA GLU A 5 -2.10 -10.58 -1.49
C GLU A 5 -2.35 -9.38 -2.41
N GLN A 6 -2.00 -9.53 -3.69
CA GLN A 6 -2.25 -8.51 -4.70
C GLN A 6 -3.76 -8.29 -4.90
N GLU A 7 -4.55 -9.35 -5.02
CA GLU A 7 -6.00 -9.25 -5.14
C GLU A 7 -6.63 -8.64 -3.87
N ARG A 8 -6.22 -9.08 -2.67
CA ARG A 8 -6.65 -8.47 -1.40
C ARG A 8 -6.30 -7.00 -1.32
N PHE A 9 -5.11 -6.62 -1.77
CA PHE A 9 -4.64 -5.25 -1.75
C PHE A 9 -5.53 -4.37 -2.64
N TRP A 10 -5.72 -4.76 -3.90
CA TRP A 10 -6.52 -3.96 -4.84
C TRP A 10 -7.99 -3.88 -4.46
N ALA A 11 -8.54 -4.85 -3.71
CA ALA A 11 -9.88 -4.77 -3.15
C ALA A 11 -10.07 -3.64 -2.12
N HIS A 12 -8.98 -3.11 -1.56
CA HIS A 12 -8.98 -2.00 -0.59
C HIS A 12 -8.45 -0.69 -1.17
N VAL A 13 -8.37 -0.56 -2.50
CA VAL A 13 -7.87 0.66 -3.15
C VAL A 13 -8.96 1.26 -4.02
N VAL A 14 -9.34 2.50 -3.71
CA VAL A 14 -10.22 3.32 -4.54
C VAL A 14 -9.37 4.27 -5.37
N LYS A 15 -9.36 4.09 -6.69
CA LYS A 15 -8.58 4.93 -7.60
C LYS A 15 -9.37 6.16 -8.01
N GLY A 16 -8.74 7.33 -8.02
CA GLY A 16 -9.30 8.49 -8.68
C GLY A 16 -9.42 8.30 -10.21
N PRO A 17 -10.27 9.09 -10.88
CA PRO A 17 -10.56 8.94 -12.30
C PRO A 17 -9.41 9.34 -13.24
N ALA A 18 -8.53 10.27 -12.83
CA ALA A 18 -7.39 10.69 -13.63
C ALA A 18 -6.13 9.87 -13.29
N GLN A 19 -5.17 9.89 -14.22
CA GLN A 19 -3.91 9.16 -14.09
C GLN A 19 -3.09 9.61 -12.87
N GLU A 20 -3.11 10.92 -12.58
CA GLU A 20 -2.34 11.52 -11.47
C GLU A 20 -3.13 11.60 -10.16
N ASP A 21 -4.38 11.11 -10.15
CA ASP A 21 -5.21 11.19 -8.96
C ASP A 21 -4.73 10.21 -7.88
N CYS A 22 -5.00 10.58 -6.63
CA CYS A 22 -4.73 9.72 -5.50
C CYS A 22 -5.47 8.37 -5.60
N TRP A 23 -4.78 7.32 -5.18
CA TRP A 23 -5.38 6.01 -4.98
C TRP A 23 -5.53 5.81 -3.48
N ILE A 24 -6.75 5.88 -2.98
CA ILE A 24 -7.01 5.93 -1.54
C ILE A 24 -7.14 4.52 -0.98
N TRP A 25 -6.34 4.24 0.06
CA TRP A 25 -6.47 3.04 0.87
C TRP A 25 -7.73 3.11 1.74
N THR A 26 -8.55 2.07 1.67
CA THR A 26 -9.81 1.92 2.44
C THR A 26 -9.79 0.74 3.41
N GLY A 27 -8.64 0.09 3.57
CA GLY A 27 -8.44 -0.97 4.56
C GLY A 27 -8.18 -0.44 5.97
N ALA A 28 -7.44 -1.21 6.78
CA ALA A 28 -7.09 -0.81 8.14
C ALA A 28 -6.23 0.48 8.14
N ILE A 29 -6.57 1.42 9.02
CA ILE A 29 -5.86 2.68 9.26
C ILE A 29 -5.57 2.73 10.76
N ALA A 30 -4.32 3.04 11.12
CA ALA A 30 -3.92 3.15 12.53
C ALA A 30 -4.22 4.57 13.08
N ASP A 31 -4.04 4.73 14.39
CA ASP A 31 -4.17 6.01 15.09
C ASP A 31 -3.18 7.09 14.61
N ASP A 32 -2.08 6.68 13.99
CA ASP A 32 -1.14 7.56 13.28
C ASP A 32 -1.68 8.11 11.95
N GLY A 33 -2.89 7.72 11.52
CA GLY A 33 -3.53 8.18 10.29
C GLY A 33 -3.07 7.48 9.02
N TYR A 34 -2.16 6.51 9.12
CA TYR A 34 -1.63 5.80 7.97
C TYR A 34 -2.20 4.38 7.84
N GLY A 35 -2.28 3.90 6.60
CA GLY A 35 -2.78 2.58 6.30
C GLY A 35 -1.88 1.45 6.82
N ARG A 36 -2.50 0.28 7.03
CA ARG A 36 -1.87 -0.99 7.44
C ARG A 36 -2.36 -2.13 6.55
N PHE A 37 -1.43 -2.93 6.04
CA PHE A 37 -1.74 -4.11 5.23
C PHE A 37 -0.98 -5.33 5.72
N TRP A 38 -1.71 -6.42 5.99
CA TRP A 38 -1.14 -7.69 6.41
C TRP A 38 -0.77 -8.56 5.21
N ILE A 39 0.49 -8.95 5.15
CA ILE A 39 1.07 -9.89 4.19
C ILE A 39 1.69 -11.07 4.91
N LYS A 40 1.85 -12.19 4.21
CA LYS A 40 2.57 -13.37 4.69
C LYS A 40 4.05 -13.08 4.78
N ASP A 41 4.67 -13.73 5.76
CA ASP A 41 6.11 -13.70 5.97
C ASP A 41 6.57 -15.05 6.53
N GLY A 42 7.04 -15.93 5.65
CA GLY A 42 7.25 -17.35 5.97
C GLY A 42 5.95 -18.01 6.46
N ASP A 43 6.01 -18.60 7.66
CA ASP A 43 4.85 -19.20 8.33
C ASP A 43 3.96 -18.18 9.09
N GLY A 44 4.40 -16.92 9.14
CA GLY A 44 3.75 -15.84 9.88
C GLY A 44 3.08 -14.79 8.99
N GLN A 45 2.77 -13.66 9.61
CA GLN A 45 2.28 -12.46 8.94
C GLN A 45 3.04 -11.24 9.44
N LYS A 46 3.24 -10.27 8.56
CA LYS A 46 3.78 -8.95 8.91
C LYS A 46 2.88 -7.84 8.39
N VAL A 47 2.92 -6.70 9.09
CA VAL A 47 2.23 -5.48 8.69
C VAL A 47 3.18 -4.62 7.87
N VAL A 48 2.72 -4.19 6.69
CA VAL A 48 3.43 -3.20 5.86
C VAL A 48 2.58 -1.96 5.64
N ARG A 49 3.22 -0.86 5.26
CA ARG A 49 2.53 0.34 4.76
C ARG A 49 1.94 0.03 3.36
N PRO A 50 0.64 0.27 3.12
CA PRO A 50 0.01 0.03 1.82
C PRO A 50 0.73 0.71 0.64
N GLN A 51 1.21 1.95 0.83
CA GLN A 51 1.97 2.67 -0.19
C GLN A 51 3.26 1.94 -0.60
N ARG A 52 3.98 1.37 0.37
CA ARG A 52 5.21 0.59 0.08
C ARG A 52 4.90 -0.70 -0.67
N PHE A 53 3.77 -1.34 -0.34
CA PHE A 53 3.33 -2.52 -1.06
C PHE A 53 2.93 -2.18 -2.51
N ALA A 54 2.21 -1.07 -2.73
CA ALA A 54 1.92 -0.58 -4.08
C ALA A 54 3.18 -0.29 -4.89
N TYR A 55 4.17 0.38 -4.28
CA TYR A 55 5.47 0.62 -4.92
C TYR A 55 6.17 -0.68 -5.32
N GLN A 56 6.19 -1.68 -4.42
CA GLN A 56 6.76 -2.99 -4.71
C GLN A 56 6.02 -3.69 -5.86
N LEU A 57 4.69 -3.61 -5.91
CA LEU A 57 3.90 -4.18 -7.02
C LEU A 57 4.19 -3.49 -8.35
N ALA A 58 4.38 -2.16 -8.34
CA ALA A 58 4.61 -1.37 -9.54
C ALA A 58 6.03 -1.53 -10.10
N THR A 59 7.03 -1.68 -9.21
CA THR A 59 8.46 -1.66 -9.60
C THR A 59 9.15 -3.02 -9.49
N GLY A 60 8.56 -3.97 -8.75
CA GLY A 60 9.23 -5.20 -8.34
C GLY A 60 10.27 -5.03 -7.22
N LEU A 61 10.49 -3.80 -6.72
CA LEU A 61 11.53 -3.50 -5.75
C LEU A 61 10.98 -3.42 -4.33
N GLN A 62 11.61 -4.15 -3.42
CA GLN A 62 11.41 -3.99 -1.98
C GLN A 62 12.34 -2.91 -1.46
N LEU A 63 11.77 -1.79 -1.02
CA LEU A 63 12.56 -0.74 -0.39
C LEU A 63 13.05 -1.18 1.00
N PRO A 64 14.33 -0.90 1.36
CA PRO A 64 14.81 -1.05 2.72
C PRO A 64 14.01 -0.19 3.71
N GLU A 65 13.92 -0.62 4.97
CA GLU A 65 13.10 0.05 6.00
C GLU A 65 13.50 1.51 6.26
N TYR A 66 14.78 1.83 6.11
CA TYR A 66 15.31 3.18 6.31
C TYR A 66 15.01 4.14 5.14
N VAL A 67 14.52 3.64 4.00
CA VAL A 67 14.15 4.48 2.86
C VAL A 67 12.76 5.07 3.09
N LEU A 68 12.69 6.40 3.16
CA LEU A 68 11.44 7.15 3.20
C LEU A 68 10.82 7.19 1.81
N LEU A 69 9.61 6.66 1.69
CA LEU A 69 8.78 6.79 0.49
C LEU A 69 7.78 7.90 0.76
N MET A 70 8.03 9.10 0.22
CA MET A 70 7.20 10.28 0.45
C MET A 70 6.14 10.41 -0.64
N HIS A 71 4.97 10.92 -0.26
CA HIS A 71 3.91 11.29 -1.19
C HIS A 71 4.17 12.69 -1.72
N SER A 72 3.92 12.92 -3.02
CA SER A 72 3.85 14.28 -3.58
C SER A 72 2.54 15.00 -3.21
N CYS A 73 1.49 14.24 -2.89
CA CYS A 73 0.15 14.75 -2.58
C CYS A 73 -0.09 15.02 -1.09
N ASP A 74 0.85 14.68 -0.20
CA ASP A 74 0.73 14.78 1.26
C ASP A 74 -0.51 14.09 1.87
N VAL A 75 -1.13 13.12 1.16
CA VAL A 75 -2.24 12.31 1.65
C VAL A 75 -1.69 11.00 2.26
N PRO A 76 -1.75 10.79 3.60
CA PRO A 76 -1.08 9.67 4.28
C PRO A 76 -1.57 8.26 3.87
N ILE A 77 -2.79 8.18 3.36
CA ILE A 77 -3.44 6.93 2.92
C ILE A 77 -3.47 6.78 1.39
N CYS A 78 -2.79 7.67 0.66
CA CYS A 78 -2.59 7.48 -0.77
C CYS A 78 -1.61 6.32 -1.00
N VAL A 79 -1.90 5.47 -1.98
CA VAL A 79 -1.04 4.35 -2.38
C VAL A 79 -0.62 4.47 -3.84
N HIS A 80 -0.90 5.59 -4.49
CA HIS A 80 -0.42 5.88 -5.83
C HIS A 80 1.10 6.06 -5.74
N ALA A 81 1.84 5.15 -6.39
CA ALA A 81 3.29 5.05 -6.27
C ALA A 81 4.05 5.87 -7.33
N VAL A 82 3.34 6.54 -8.23
CA VAL A 82 3.85 7.37 -9.33
C VAL A 82 3.15 8.73 -9.33
#